data_AF-A0A382DT43-F1
#
_entry.id   AF-A0A382DT43-F1
#
_cell.length_a   1.000
_cell.length_b   1.000
_cell.length_c   1.000
_cell.angle_alpha   90.00
_cell.angle_beta   90.00
_cell.angle_gamma   90.00
#
_symmetry.space_group_name_H-M   'P 1'
#
loop_
_entity.id
_entity.type
_entity.pdbx_description
1 polymer ?
#
loop_
_entity_poly.entity_id
_entity_poly.type
_entity_poly.pdbx_seq_one_letter_code
_entity_poly.pdbx_strand_id
1 'polypeptide(L)'
;AVAVNQGGKRKGAMCAYLETWHLDIEDFLELRKNTGDERRRTHDMNTANWIPDLFMKRVKEGGKWTLFSPSDVEDLHDLYGSAFEQRYEEYEAMVKAGEITHFKTVEAEDLWRKMLMSLFETGHPWITFKDPSNVRSPQDHMGVVHSSNLCTEILLNTSDEETAVCNLGSVNLTAHIQDGELNEELIARTVRTAIRMLDNVIDINFYPTPEARNSNMRHRPVGMGVMAFQDALYKLRIPYSSQEAVEFADRSMELISYYAILTSSELAAERGAYESYQGSKWDRGLLPIDTVDLLEKERGGHLTLDRSSKMDWTPVRESIAKHGMRNSNTMAIAPTATIANIIGVSQSIEPTYKNLYAKANLSGDFIVVNNYLVEQLKERGLWDGQMVEDLKYHDGSVLEIDRVPDDLKDIFRTSFEIDSKWLIACAARRQKWIDMGQSLNLYFDLNRVTEGQKTGRALSDMYFFAWEAGLKTTYYLRTLAATQIEKSTVNINSYGVQPKWMKSKSASSEVTQVAAAPKACSILDPECEACQ
;
A
#
# COMPACT_ATOMS: atom_id res chain seq x y z
N ALA A 1 7.31 4.40 22.13
CA ALA A 1 7.90 3.35 21.26
C ALA A 1 9.14 2.73 21.89
N VAL A 2 10.16 3.53 22.24
CA VAL A 2 11.45 3.01 22.72
C VAL A 2 11.36 2.32 24.08
N ALA A 3 10.59 2.88 25.02
CA ALA A 3 10.45 2.36 26.38
C ALA A 3 9.59 1.08 26.48
N VAL A 4 8.64 0.88 25.56
CA VAL A 4 7.76 -0.30 25.52
C VAL A 4 8.16 -1.14 24.32
N ASN A 5 8.97 -2.16 24.57
CA ASN A 5 9.40 -3.13 23.57
C ASN A 5 8.72 -4.48 23.86
N GLN A 6 8.44 -5.26 22.82
CA GLN A 6 7.72 -6.55 22.90
C GLN A 6 8.62 -7.62 23.57
N GLY A 7 8.90 -7.46 24.87
CA GLY A 7 9.80 -8.32 25.64
C GLY A 7 11.26 -8.27 25.14
N GLY A 8 11.74 -7.11 24.71
CA GLY A 8 13.10 -6.92 24.17
C GLY A 8 13.31 -7.41 22.72
N LYS A 9 12.34 -8.10 22.11
CA LYS A 9 12.49 -8.70 20.77
C LYS A 9 12.17 -7.73 19.62
N ARG A 10 11.24 -6.79 19.82
CA ARG A 10 10.83 -5.82 18.79
C ARG A 10 10.49 -4.49 19.44
N LYS A 11 11.01 -3.39 18.89
CA LYS A 11 10.63 -2.03 19.31
C LYS A 11 9.13 -1.82 19.03
N GLY A 12 8.43 -1.13 19.93
CA GLY A 12 7.08 -0.65 19.62
C GLY A 12 7.11 0.30 18.43
N ALA A 13 6.10 0.25 17.58
CA ALA A 13 5.95 1.15 16.43
C ALA A 13 4.63 1.91 16.57
N MET A 14 4.64 3.18 16.16
CA MET A 14 3.45 4.03 16.12
C MET A 14 3.54 4.96 14.92
N CYS A 15 2.40 5.42 14.44
CA CYS A 15 2.31 6.45 13.41
C CYS A 15 1.42 7.57 13.93
N ALA A 16 1.94 8.80 13.93
CA ALA A 16 1.14 9.99 14.18
C ALA A 16 0.56 10.48 12.85
N TYR A 17 -0.72 10.85 12.87
CA TYR A 17 -1.41 11.47 11.74
C TYR A 17 -1.66 12.94 12.04
N LEU A 18 -1.48 13.81 11.05
CA LEU A 18 -1.79 15.24 11.19
C LEU A 18 -2.48 15.76 9.93
N GLU A 19 -3.55 16.53 10.12
CA GLU A 19 -4.25 17.19 9.01
C GLU A 19 -3.46 18.38 8.46
N THR A 20 -3.57 18.60 7.15
CA THR A 20 -2.74 19.55 6.41
C THR A 20 -2.98 21.02 6.75
N TRP A 21 -4.10 21.35 7.40
CA TRP A 21 -4.40 22.71 7.88
C TRP A 21 -3.87 22.99 9.28
N HIS A 22 -3.28 22.02 9.98
CA HIS A 22 -2.79 22.24 11.34
C HIS A 22 -1.62 23.23 11.35
N LEU A 23 -1.57 24.16 12.31
CA LEU A 23 -0.54 25.20 12.39
C LEU A 23 0.89 24.65 12.44
N ASP A 24 1.07 23.53 13.15
CA ASP A 24 2.37 22.85 13.28
C ASP A 24 2.71 21.91 12.10
N ILE A 25 1.94 21.93 11.00
CA ILE A 25 2.15 21.01 9.87
C ILE A 25 3.58 21.08 9.34
N GLU A 26 4.16 22.28 9.21
CA GLU A 26 5.50 22.45 8.64
C GLU A 26 6.58 21.81 9.54
N ASP A 27 6.42 21.90 10.85
CA ASP A 27 7.32 21.29 11.82
C ASP A 27 7.16 19.76 11.83
N PHE A 28 5.92 19.30 11.69
CA PHE A 28 5.58 17.89 11.57
C PHE A 28 6.27 17.23 10.36
N LEU A 29 6.42 17.94 9.24
CA LEU A 29 7.14 17.45 8.05
C LEU A 29 8.64 17.22 8.30
N GLU A 30 9.22 17.79 9.37
CA GLU A 30 10.65 17.70 9.64
C GLU A 30 11.03 16.64 10.68
N LEU A 31 10.04 16.06 11.37
CA LEU A 31 10.24 15.17 12.52
C LEU A 31 11.17 13.98 12.25
N ARG A 32 11.26 13.54 11.00
CA ARG A 32 12.06 12.39 10.57
C ARG A 32 13.36 12.72 9.83
N LYS A 33 13.72 14.01 9.74
CA LYS A 33 15.01 14.41 9.16
C LYS A 33 16.16 13.91 10.04
N ASN A 34 17.22 13.41 9.42
CA ASN A 34 18.42 12.92 10.12
C ASN A 34 19.29 14.04 10.73
N THR A 35 19.07 15.29 10.32
CA THR A 35 19.84 16.46 10.75
C THR A 35 18.92 17.56 11.28
N GLY A 36 19.48 18.46 12.11
CA GLY A 36 18.77 19.60 12.70
C GLY A 36 18.84 19.57 14.23
N ASP A 37 18.00 20.37 14.89
CA ASP A 37 17.87 20.34 16.35
C ASP A 37 17.17 19.05 16.80
N GLU A 38 17.89 18.21 17.55
CA GLU A 38 17.40 16.93 18.06
C GLU A 38 16.11 17.06 18.88
N ARG A 39 15.91 18.20 19.55
CA ARG A 39 14.68 18.47 20.32
C ARG A 39 13.41 18.51 19.46
N ARG A 40 13.58 18.63 18.14
CA ARG A 40 12.51 18.73 17.14
C ARG A 40 12.46 17.48 16.26
N ARG A 41 12.96 16.34 16.73
CA ARG A 41 13.01 15.07 15.99
C ARG A 41 12.34 13.93 16.76
N THR A 42 11.76 12.99 16.01
CA THR A 42 11.11 11.79 16.53
C THR A 42 11.47 10.57 15.67
N HIS A 43 12.76 10.20 15.64
CA HIS A 43 13.29 9.15 14.77
C HIS A 43 12.59 7.78 14.87
N ASP A 44 12.08 7.41 16.05
CA ASP A 44 11.38 6.14 16.29
C ASP A 44 9.84 6.22 16.11
N MET A 45 9.29 7.35 15.62
CA MET A 45 7.86 7.54 15.37
C MET A 45 7.60 7.71 13.87
N ASN A 46 6.67 6.96 13.28
CA ASN A 46 6.25 7.23 11.91
C ASN A 46 5.29 8.41 11.86
N THR A 47 5.21 9.07 10.72
CA THR A 47 4.31 10.21 10.50
C THR A 47 3.55 10.05 9.18
N ALA A 48 2.31 10.50 9.15
CA ALA A 48 1.45 10.51 7.98
C ALA A 48 0.62 11.79 7.92
N ASN A 49 0.39 12.30 6.70
CA ASN A 49 -0.48 13.44 6.44
C ASN A 49 -1.89 12.94 6.14
N TRP A 50 -2.88 13.49 6.85
CA TRP A 50 -4.31 13.24 6.65
C TRP A 50 -4.89 14.38 5.81
N ILE A 51 -4.92 14.19 4.48
CA ILE A 51 -5.07 15.28 3.51
C ILE A 51 -6.54 15.42 3.09
N PRO A 52 -7.19 16.58 3.31
CA PRO A 52 -8.50 16.87 2.74
C PRO A 52 -8.39 17.13 1.23
N ASP A 53 -9.44 16.78 0.46
CA ASP A 53 -9.54 17.02 -0.97
C ASP A 53 -9.37 18.51 -1.30
N LEU A 54 -9.86 19.41 -0.44
CA LEU A 54 -9.69 20.85 -0.60
C LEU A 54 -8.23 21.26 -0.77
N PHE A 55 -7.32 20.67 0.02
CA PHE A 55 -5.90 20.99 -0.10
C PHE A 55 -5.38 20.61 -1.49
N MET A 56 -5.74 19.41 -1.99
CA MET A 56 -5.34 18.96 -3.32
C MET A 56 -5.92 19.86 -4.43
N LYS A 57 -7.18 20.30 -4.28
CA LYS A 57 -7.81 21.30 -5.18
C LYS A 57 -7.03 22.61 -5.18
N ARG A 58 -6.73 23.17 -4.01
CA ARG A 58 -5.96 24.43 -3.86
C ARG A 58 -4.55 24.31 -4.45
N VAL A 59 -3.86 23.18 -4.29
CA VAL A 59 -2.56 22.94 -4.94
C VAL A 59 -2.70 22.96 -6.46
N LYS A 60 -3.72 22.28 -7.01
CA LYS A 60 -3.93 22.20 -8.46
C LYS A 60 -4.31 23.55 -9.09
N GLU A 61 -5.01 24.39 -8.34
CA GLU A 61 -5.48 25.72 -8.76
C GLU A 61 -4.46 26.84 -8.50
N GLY A 62 -3.32 26.55 -7.85
CA GLY A 62 -2.36 27.56 -7.44
C GLY A 62 -2.92 28.52 -6.37
N GLY A 63 -3.79 27.99 -5.51
CA GLY A 63 -4.47 28.72 -4.44
C GLY A 63 -3.67 28.82 -3.15
N LYS A 64 -4.19 29.62 -2.22
CA LYS A 64 -3.67 29.76 -0.86
C LYS A 64 -4.23 28.69 0.07
N TRP A 65 -3.49 28.43 1.14
CA TRP A 65 -3.85 27.52 2.20
C TRP A 65 -3.61 28.18 3.56
N THR A 66 -4.62 28.15 4.43
CA THR A 66 -4.57 28.75 5.77
C THR A 66 -4.39 27.67 6.83
N LEU A 67 -3.41 27.90 7.71
CA LEU A 67 -3.10 27.03 8.83
C LEU A 67 -3.70 27.59 10.11
N PHE A 68 -4.28 26.71 10.93
CA PHE A 68 -5.04 27.06 12.13
C PHE A 68 -4.58 26.27 13.35
N SER A 69 -4.75 26.84 14.54
CA SER A 69 -4.75 26.08 15.79
C SER A 69 -6.11 25.37 15.93
N PRO A 70 -6.16 24.07 16.24
CA PRO A 70 -7.44 23.35 16.38
C PRO A 70 -8.36 23.95 17.46
N SER A 71 -7.82 24.63 18.47
CA SER A 71 -8.61 25.35 19.48
C SER A 71 -9.47 26.49 18.94
N ASP A 72 -9.10 27.04 17.77
CA ASP A 72 -9.84 28.14 17.13
C ASP A 72 -10.84 27.60 16.08
N VAL A 73 -10.72 26.33 15.70
CA VAL A 73 -11.45 25.67 14.60
C VAL A 73 -11.81 24.21 14.95
N GLU A 74 -12.36 24.02 16.15
CA GLU A 74 -12.50 22.71 16.82
C GLU A 74 -13.31 21.67 16.01
N ASP A 75 -14.21 22.10 15.14
CA ASP A 75 -15.09 21.23 14.35
C ASP A 75 -14.44 20.72 13.04
N LEU A 76 -13.34 21.31 12.57
CA LEU A 76 -12.74 20.92 11.28
C LEU A 76 -12.27 19.46 11.23
N HIS A 77 -11.81 18.91 12.35
CA HIS A 77 -11.32 17.53 12.39
C HIS A 77 -12.45 16.52 12.13
N ASP A 78 -13.65 16.82 12.61
CA ASP A 78 -14.84 15.97 12.52
C ASP A 78 -15.62 16.17 11.21
N LEU A 79 -15.34 17.23 10.46
CA LEU A 79 -15.94 17.49 9.15
C LEU A 79 -15.09 16.90 8.02
N TYR A 80 -15.74 16.51 6.92
CA TYR A 80 -15.08 16.04 5.69
C TYR A 80 -15.93 16.40 4.46
N GLY A 81 -15.37 16.24 3.27
CA GLY A 81 -16.04 16.53 2.01
C GLY A 81 -16.52 17.97 1.91
N SER A 82 -17.68 18.19 1.29
CA SER A 82 -18.22 19.54 1.06
C SER A 82 -18.48 20.33 2.35
N ALA A 83 -18.83 19.65 3.45
CA ALA A 83 -19.06 20.27 4.75
C ALA A 83 -17.75 20.84 5.34
N PHE A 84 -16.65 20.10 5.22
CA PHE A 84 -15.32 20.60 5.59
C PHE A 84 -14.93 21.79 4.71
N GLU A 85 -15.15 21.71 3.40
CA GLU A 85 -14.78 22.79 2.47
C GLU A 85 -15.47 24.10 2.81
N GLN A 86 -16.79 24.06 2.98
CA GLN A 86 -17.56 25.23 3.36
C GLN A 86 -17.07 25.80 4.70
N ARG A 87 -16.91 24.94 5.72
CA ARG A 87 -16.53 25.40 7.05
C ARG A 87 -15.13 25.97 7.11
N TYR A 88 -14.20 25.36 6.40
CA TYR A 88 -12.83 25.85 6.26
C TYR A 88 -12.79 27.24 5.61
N GLU A 89 -13.56 27.46 4.55
CA GLU A 89 -13.63 28.76 3.87
C GLU A 89 -14.31 29.85 4.72
N GLU A 90 -15.29 29.48 5.54
CA GLU A 90 -15.85 30.38 6.57
C GLU A 90 -14.78 30.83 7.56
N TYR A 91 -13.92 29.92 8.02
CA TYR A 91 -12.79 30.28 8.90
C TYR A 91 -11.75 31.16 8.19
N GLU A 92 -11.48 30.93 6.91
CA GLU A 92 -10.64 31.83 6.12
C GLU A 92 -11.26 33.25 6.00
N ALA A 93 -12.60 33.35 5.98
CA ALA A 93 -13.30 34.64 6.00
C ALA A 93 -13.22 35.31 7.38
N MET A 94 -13.35 34.56 8.47
CA MET A 94 -13.17 35.05 9.85
C MET A 94 -11.75 35.58 10.10
N VAL A 95 -10.74 34.92 9.53
CA VAL A 95 -9.35 35.42 9.50
C VAL A 95 -9.26 36.78 8.81
N LYS A 96 -9.90 36.95 7.65
CA LYS A 96 -9.92 38.24 6.92
C LYS A 96 -10.66 39.32 7.69
N ALA A 97 -11.68 38.95 8.48
CA ALA A 97 -12.42 39.85 9.35
C ALA A 97 -11.65 40.22 10.65
N GLY A 98 -10.55 39.52 10.96
CA GLY A 98 -9.75 39.72 12.16
C GLY A 98 -10.31 39.04 13.41
N GLU A 99 -11.27 38.11 13.26
CA GLU A 99 -11.86 37.35 14.36
C GLU A 99 -10.94 36.22 14.84
N ILE A 100 -10.21 35.60 13.91
CA ILE A 100 -9.15 34.64 14.22
C ILE A 100 -7.81 35.32 13.98
N THR A 101 -7.00 35.42 15.03
CA THR A 101 -5.71 36.13 15.00
C THR A 101 -4.51 35.20 14.95
N HIS A 102 -4.67 33.93 15.37
CA HIS A 102 -3.62 32.93 15.38
C HIS A 102 -3.74 32.00 14.17
N PHE A 103 -3.16 32.42 13.05
CA PHE A 103 -3.18 31.67 11.80
C PHE A 103 -1.91 31.92 11.00
N LYS A 104 -1.69 31.10 9.97
CA LYS A 104 -0.66 31.34 8.96
C LYS A 104 -1.16 30.99 7.58
N THR A 105 -1.15 31.93 6.65
CA THR A 105 -1.47 31.64 5.24
C THR A 105 -0.19 31.38 4.45
N VAL A 106 -0.20 30.30 3.66
CA VAL A 106 0.89 29.87 2.77
C VAL A 106 0.35 29.62 1.36
N GLU A 107 1.23 29.55 0.37
CA GLU A 107 0.86 29.03 -0.95
C GLU A 107 0.74 27.49 -0.87
N ALA A 108 -0.37 26.94 -1.37
CA ALA A 108 -0.64 25.50 -1.24
C ALA A 108 0.43 24.67 -1.96
N GLU A 109 0.88 25.11 -3.13
CA GLU A 109 1.97 24.46 -3.89
C GLU A 109 3.29 24.41 -3.12
N ASP A 110 3.61 25.43 -2.33
CA ASP A 110 4.86 25.45 -1.57
C ASP A 110 4.80 24.47 -0.40
N LEU A 111 3.66 24.37 0.30
CA LEU A 111 3.47 23.36 1.33
C LEU A 111 3.52 21.94 0.72
N TRP A 112 2.85 21.73 -0.42
CA TRP A 112 2.89 20.46 -1.14
C TRP A 112 4.31 20.06 -1.56
N ARG A 113 5.09 21.02 -2.08
CA ARG A 113 6.50 20.79 -2.42
C ARG A 113 7.30 20.35 -1.20
N LYS A 114 7.10 21.00 -0.04
CA LYS A 114 7.75 20.60 1.22
C LYS A 114 7.36 19.20 1.66
N MET A 115 6.08 18.83 1.57
CA MET A 115 5.59 17.48 1.90
C MET A 115 6.30 16.42 1.07
N LEU A 116 6.34 16.62 -0.25
CA LEU A 116 6.98 15.68 -1.17
C LEU A 116 8.49 15.60 -1.00
N MET A 117 9.16 16.73 -0.70
CA MET A 117 10.58 16.75 -0.41
C MET A 117 10.91 15.96 0.87
N SER A 118 10.17 16.19 1.96
CA SER A 118 10.35 15.42 3.20
C SER A 118 10.11 13.93 2.98
N LEU A 119 9.07 13.57 2.23
CA LEU A 119 8.75 12.18 1.89
C LEU A 119 9.85 11.53 1.06
N PHE A 120 10.38 12.25 0.07
CA PHE A 120 11.50 11.78 -0.75
C PHE A 120 12.79 11.58 0.07
N GLU A 121 13.10 12.51 0.98
CA GLU A 121 14.33 12.49 1.80
C GLU A 121 14.28 11.44 2.91
N THR A 122 13.12 11.26 3.54
CA THR A 122 13.00 10.52 4.82
C THR A 122 12.04 9.33 4.76
N GLY A 123 11.30 9.17 3.66
CA GLY A 123 10.18 8.23 3.55
C GLY A 123 8.94 8.64 4.34
N HIS A 124 8.91 9.88 4.88
CA HIS A 124 7.85 10.41 5.73
C HIS A 124 7.62 11.92 5.51
N PRO A 125 6.42 12.45 5.82
CA PRO A 125 5.22 11.70 6.21
C PRO A 125 4.57 10.98 5.03
N TRP A 126 3.85 9.89 5.28
CA TRP A 126 3.05 9.21 4.26
C TRP A 126 1.86 10.06 3.78
N ILE A 127 1.38 9.81 2.55
CA ILE A 127 0.27 10.56 1.94
C ILE A 127 -1.01 9.72 2.06
N THR A 128 -1.97 10.21 2.83
CA THR A 128 -3.29 9.59 3.01
C THR A 128 -4.40 10.62 2.85
N PHE A 129 -5.55 10.22 2.28
CA PHE A 129 -6.61 11.12 1.87
C PHE A 129 -7.84 10.97 2.77
N LYS A 130 -8.20 12.05 3.47
CA LYS A 130 -9.27 12.10 4.48
C LYS A 130 -10.65 11.85 3.89
N ASP A 131 -10.99 12.58 2.84
CA ASP A 131 -12.34 12.59 2.28
C ASP A 131 -12.73 11.26 1.61
N PRO A 132 -11.93 10.64 0.72
CA PRO A 132 -12.27 9.32 0.19
C PRO A 132 -12.31 8.24 1.29
N SER A 133 -11.62 8.43 2.41
CA SER A 133 -11.68 7.53 3.56
C SER A 133 -13.00 7.65 4.32
N ASN A 134 -13.48 8.87 4.56
CA ASN A 134 -14.72 9.13 5.30
C ASN A 134 -15.98 8.97 4.44
N VAL A 135 -16.02 9.60 3.26
CA VAL A 135 -17.18 9.54 2.34
C VAL A 135 -17.53 8.11 1.97
N ARG A 136 -16.53 7.23 1.86
CA ARG A 136 -16.70 5.82 1.48
C ARG A 136 -16.68 4.86 2.68
N SER A 137 -16.55 5.35 3.91
CA SER A 137 -16.63 4.50 5.11
C SER A 137 -18.05 4.00 5.30
N PRO A 138 -18.29 2.70 5.57
CA PRO A 138 -19.63 2.21 5.87
C PRO A 138 -20.20 2.68 7.22
N GLN A 139 -19.35 3.26 8.07
CA GLN A 139 -19.62 3.65 9.46
C GLN A 139 -19.77 5.17 9.65
N ASP A 140 -20.04 5.92 8.59
CA ASP A 140 -20.27 7.38 8.63
C ASP A 140 -21.41 7.81 9.56
N HIS A 141 -22.37 6.93 9.86
CA HIS A 141 -23.47 7.18 10.80
C HIS A 141 -23.05 7.08 12.27
N MET A 142 -21.87 6.54 12.56
CA MET A 142 -21.36 6.31 13.92
C MET A 142 -20.17 7.19 14.28
N GLY A 143 -19.74 8.08 13.40
CA GLY A 143 -18.62 8.98 13.65
C GLY A 143 -17.70 9.15 12.45
N VAL A 144 -16.47 9.54 12.72
CA VAL A 144 -15.49 10.00 11.74
C VAL A 144 -14.24 9.14 11.81
N VAL A 145 -13.67 8.84 10.65
CA VAL A 145 -12.33 8.25 10.52
C VAL A 145 -11.32 9.39 10.63
N HIS A 146 -10.75 9.56 11.83
CA HIS A 146 -9.78 10.60 12.14
C HIS A 146 -8.37 10.33 11.60
N SER A 147 -8.04 9.05 11.39
CA SER A 147 -6.74 8.62 10.88
C SER A 147 -6.80 7.20 10.32
N SER A 148 -5.70 6.75 9.72
CA SER A 148 -5.48 5.34 9.44
C SER A 148 -4.60 4.68 10.52
N ASN A 149 -4.41 3.37 10.47
CA ASN A 149 -3.46 2.65 11.35
C ASN A 149 -1.98 2.84 10.95
N LEU A 150 -1.07 2.11 11.63
CA LEU A 150 0.39 2.09 11.37
C LEU A 150 0.78 1.74 9.92
N CYS A 151 -0.05 0.98 9.20
CA CYS A 151 0.28 0.46 7.87
C CYS A 151 -0.60 1.07 6.76
N THR A 152 -1.42 2.08 7.08
CA THR A 152 -2.25 2.87 6.14
C THR A 152 -3.40 2.11 5.44
N GLU A 153 -3.78 0.91 5.87
CA GLU A 153 -4.86 0.13 5.25
C GLU A 153 -6.19 0.14 6.04
N ILE A 154 -6.14 0.47 7.33
CA ILE A 154 -7.31 0.40 8.21
C ILE A 154 -7.89 1.78 8.45
N LEU A 155 -9.17 1.92 8.14
CA LEU A 155 -9.92 3.18 8.13
C LEU A 155 -11.20 2.98 8.94
N LEU A 156 -11.05 3.06 10.26
CA LEU A 156 -12.11 2.82 11.24
C LEU A 156 -12.28 4.07 12.11
N ASN A 157 -13.50 4.29 12.59
CA ASN A 157 -13.79 5.41 13.48
C ASN A 157 -13.05 5.25 14.81
N THR A 158 -12.71 6.37 15.43
CA THR A 158 -12.15 6.43 16.78
C THR A 158 -12.80 7.59 17.54
N SER A 159 -12.92 7.45 18.85
CA SER A 159 -13.38 8.50 19.77
C SER A 159 -12.72 8.33 21.13
N ASP A 160 -13.09 9.19 22.09
CA ASP A 160 -12.63 9.08 23.48
C ASP A 160 -13.02 7.72 24.11
N GLU A 161 -14.14 7.13 23.69
CA GLU A 161 -14.65 5.84 24.18
C GLU A 161 -14.30 4.63 23.28
N GLU A 162 -13.70 4.86 22.11
CA GLU A 162 -13.49 3.83 21.10
C GLU A 162 -12.09 3.88 20.48
N THR A 163 -11.27 2.88 20.80
CA THR A 163 -10.00 2.61 20.10
C THR A 163 -10.21 1.49 19.09
N ALA A 164 -10.18 1.80 17.80
CA ALA A 164 -10.39 0.79 16.75
C ALA A 164 -9.36 -0.35 16.79
N VAL A 165 -9.82 -1.57 16.47
CA VAL A 165 -8.98 -2.79 16.47
C VAL A 165 -8.98 -3.44 15.09
N CYS A 166 -7.81 -3.90 14.65
CA CYS A 166 -7.60 -4.52 13.35
C CYS A 166 -7.57 -6.05 13.49
N ASN A 167 -8.58 -6.76 12.97
CA ASN A 167 -8.60 -8.23 12.93
C ASN A 167 -8.27 -8.69 11.50
N LEU A 168 -7.04 -9.14 11.25
CA LEU A 168 -6.50 -9.27 9.89
C LEU A 168 -6.29 -10.71 9.43
N GLY A 169 -6.53 -10.95 8.14
CA GLY A 169 -6.20 -12.19 7.43
C GLY A 169 -5.86 -11.90 5.98
N SER A 170 -5.24 -12.85 5.27
CA SER A 170 -4.89 -12.63 3.85
C SER A 170 -5.06 -13.90 3.01
N VAL A 171 -5.74 -13.76 1.87
CA VAL A 171 -5.91 -14.84 0.89
C VAL A 171 -4.65 -14.96 0.04
N ASN A 172 -4.10 -16.18 -0.08
CA ASN A 172 -2.99 -16.47 -0.99
C ASN A 172 -3.50 -16.60 -2.44
N LEU A 173 -3.40 -15.56 -3.27
CA LEU A 173 -3.92 -15.60 -4.65
C LEU A 173 -3.28 -16.69 -5.50
N THR A 174 -2.00 -17.00 -5.27
CA THR A 174 -1.25 -18.01 -6.05
C THR A 174 -1.79 -19.42 -5.87
N ALA A 175 -2.36 -19.73 -4.70
CA ALA A 175 -3.01 -21.02 -4.43
C ALA A 175 -4.37 -21.16 -5.16
N HIS A 176 -4.92 -20.06 -5.67
CA HIS A 176 -6.20 -20.01 -6.35
C HIS A 176 -6.07 -19.94 -7.87
N ILE A 177 -4.84 -19.94 -8.40
CA ILE A 177 -4.59 -20.06 -9.84
C ILE A 177 -4.51 -21.54 -10.20
N GLN A 178 -5.46 -22.02 -11.00
CA GLN A 178 -5.54 -23.39 -11.53
C GLN A 178 -5.76 -23.32 -13.04
N ASP A 179 -5.06 -24.18 -13.78
CA ASP A 179 -5.18 -24.29 -15.24
C ASP A 179 -5.04 -22.95 -16.00
N GLY A 180 -4.21 -22.04 -15.45
CA GLY A 180 -3.98 -20.72 -16.04
C GLY A 180 -5.10 -19.70 -15.77
N GLU A 181 -6.02 -19.97 -14.84
CA GLU A 181 -7.13 -19.06 -14.50
C GLU A 181 -7.34 -18.95 -12.98
N LEU A 182 -8.08 -17.92 -12.56
CA LEU A 182 -8.49 -17.77 -11.16
C LEU A 182 -9.68 -18.67 -10.87
N ASN A 183 -9.50 -19.67 -10.00
CA ASN A 183 -10.58 -20.58 -9.61
C ASN A 183 -11.54 -19.88 -8.63
N GLU A 184 -12.72 -19.55 -9.13
CA GLU A 184 -13.75 -18.84 -8.37
C GLU A 184 -14.32 -19.66 -7.21
N GLU A 185 -14.63 -20.94 -7.41
CA GLU A 185 -15.20 -21.81 -6.38
C GLU A 185 -14.24 -21.93 -5.19
N LEU A 186 -12.94 -22.05 -5.47
CA LEU A 186 -11.92 -22.11 -4.44
C LEU A 186 -11.80 -20.79 -3.68
N ILE A 187 -11.84 -19.64 -4.38
CA ILE A 187 -11.85 -18.32 -3.74
C ILE A 187 -13.06 -18.19 -2.82
N ALA A 188 -14.26 -18.54 -3.31
CA ALA A 188 -15.49 -18.47 -2.53
C ALA A 188 -15.39 -19.26 -1.23
N ARG A 189 -14.90 -20.51 -1.30
CA ARG A 189 -14.72 -21.38 -0.13
C ARG A 189 -13.68 -20.82 0.86
N THR A 190 -12.55 -20.32 0.35
CA THR A 190 -11.48 -19.76 1.19
C THR A 190 -11.94 -18.49 1.88
N VAL A 191 -12.58 -17.56 1.15
CA VAL A 191 -13.08 -16.29 1.68
C VAL A 191 -14.17 -16.52 2.73
N ARG A 192 -15.13 -17.41 2.48
CA ARG A 192 -16.16 -17.79 3.46
C ARG A 192 -15.56 -18.25 4.77
N THR A 193 -14.55 -19.13 4.69
CA THR A 193 -13.84 -19.63 5.85
C THR A 193 -13.06 -18.51 6.56
N ALA A 194 -12.34 -17.68 5.81
CA ALA A 194 -11.53 -16.59 6.34
C ALA A 194 -12.38 -15.57 7.11
N ILE A 195 -13.50 -15.09 6.54
CA ILE A 195 -14.39 -14.14 7.21
C ILE A 195 -14.96 -14.73 8.51
N ARG A 196 -15.38 -15.99 8.51
CA ARG A 196 -15.86 -16.66 9.72
C ARG A 196 -14.77 -16.78 10.79
N MET A 197 -13.53 -17.09 10.38
CA MET A 197 -12.38 -17.12 11.29
C MET A 197 -12.11 -15.74 11.89
N LEU A 198 -12.14 -14.68 11.09
CA LEU A 198 -11.93 -13.31 11.55
C LEU A 198 -13.04 -12.83 12.49
N ASP A 199 -14.31 -13.15 12.22
CA ASP A 199 -15.41 -12.83 13.13
C ASP A 199 -15.27 -13.57 14.48
N ASN A 200 -14.79 -14.82 14.47
CA ASN A 200 -14.50 -15.55 15.71
C ASN A 200 -13.35 -14.91 16.51
N VAL A 201 -12.33 -14.35 15.84
CA VAL A 201 -11.21 -13.70 16.53
C VAL A 201 -11.69 -12.56 17.41
N ILE A 202 -12.70 -11.79 16.98
CA ILE A 202 -13.27 -10.69 17.77
C ILE A 202 -13.74 -11.17 19.15
N ASP A 203 -14.39 -12.33 19.22
CA ASP A 203 -14.94 -12.85 20.47
C ASP A 203 -13.87 -13.52 21.36
N ILE A 204 -12.80 -14.05 20.74
CA ILE A 204 -11.72 -14.78 21.44
C ILE A 204 -10.60 -13.82 21.91
N ASN A 205 -10.44 -12.68 21.25
CA ASN A 205 -9.33 -11.78 21.47
C ASN A 205 -9.29 -11.23 22.91
N PHE A 206 -8.08 -11.10 23.45
CA PHE A 206 -7.84 -10.37 24.68
C PHE A 206 -7.64 -8.89 24.36
N TYR A 207 -8.47 -8.02 24.93
CA TYR A 207 -8.39 -6.58 24.73
C TYR A 207 -7.61 -5.91 25.86
N PRO A 208 -6.55 -5.17 25.57
CA PRO A 208 -5.73 -4.52 26.60
C PRO A 208 -6.43 -3.34 27.27
N THR A 209 -7.42 -2.72 26.61
CA THR A 209 -8.19 -1.58 27.14
C THR A 209 -9.69 -1.78 26.90
N PRO A 210 -10.56 -1.19 27.75
CA PRO A 210 -12.02 -1.29 27.58
C PRO A 210 -12.51 -0.60 26.31
N GLU A 211 -11.91 0.49 25.87
CA GLU A 211 -12.25 1.24 24.64
C GLU A 211 -12.01 0.38 23.40
N ALA A 212 -10.93 -0.42 23.40
CA ALA A 212 -10.64 -1.37 22.34
C ALA A 212 -11.68 -2.50 22.28
N ARG A 213 -12.10 -3.01 23.43
CA ARG A 213 -13.16 -4.01 23.52
C ARG A 213 -14.50 -3.42 23.06
N ASN A 214 -14.82 -2.21 23.49
CA ASN A 214 -16.06 -1.51 23.16
C ASN A 214 -16.19 -1.36 21.64
N SER A 215 -15.20 -0.74 20.99
CA SER A 215 -15.17 -0.54 19.55
C SER A 215 -15.31 -1.87 18.77
N ASN A 216 -14.49 -2.88 19.11
CA ASN A 216 -14.48 -4.12 18.34
C ASN A 216 -15.77 -4.94 18.52
N MET A 217 -16.37 -4.94 19.72
CA MET A 217 -17.63 -5.66 19.95
C MET A 217 -18.84 -4.97 19.30
N ARG A 218 -18.84 -3.63 19.29
CA ARG A 218 -19.94 -2.80 18.77
C ARG A 218 -20.00 -2.76 17.24
N HIS A 219 -18.85 -2.72 16.58
CA HIS A 219 -18.75 -2.57 15.11
C HIS A 219 -18.31 -3.84 14.41
N ARG A 220 -17.57 -4.71 15.10
CA ARG A 220 -17.06 -5.98 14.59
C ARG A 220 -16.28 -5.89 13.26
N PRO A 221 -15.37 -4.92 13.06
CA PRO A 221 -14.63 -4.79 11.82
C PRO A 221 -13.64 -5.94 11.63
N VAL A 222 -13.54 -6.46 10.40
CA VAL A 222 -12.50 -7.40 9.99
C VAL A 222 -11.80 -6.89 8.74
N GLY A 223 -10.52 -7.23 8.58
CA GLY A 223 -9.70 -6.82 7.44
C GLY A 223 -9.14 -8.03 6.71
N MET A 224 -9.91 -8.57 5.76
CA MET A 224 -9.42 -9.60 4.87
C MET A 224 -8.70 -8.96 3.67
N GLY A 225 -7.41 -9.21 3.56
CA GLY A 225 -6.57 -8.78 2.45
C GLY A 225 -6.22 -9.91 1.49
N VAL A 226 -5.23 -9.63 0.65
CA VAL A 226 -4.63 -10.61 -0.27
C VAL A 226 -3.12 -10.58 -0.15
N MET A 227 -2.48 -11.67 -0.55
CA MET A 227 -1.04 -11.76 -0.79
C MET A 227 -0.77 -12.56 -2.06
N ALA A 228 0.50 -12.62 -2.46
CA ALA A 228 0.94 -13.35 -3.63
C ALA A 228 0.35 -12.82 -4.95
N PHE A 229 0.09 -11.50 -5.04
CA PHE A 229 -0.46 -10.90 -6.27
C PHE A 229 0.53 -11.02 -7.45
N GLN A 230 1.79 -10.65 -7.23
CA GLN A 230 2.85 -10.79 -8.24
C GLN A 230 3.08 -12.24 -8.65
N ASP A 231 3.04 -13.18 -7.72
CA ASP A 231 3.17 -14.60 -8.00
C ASP A 231 1.98 -15.14 -8.83
N ALA A 232 0.77 -14.66 -8.56
CA ALA A 232 -0.39 -14.97 -9.39
C ALA A 232 -0.22 -14.43 -10.82
N LEU A 233 0.31 -13.22 -10.98
CA LEU A 233 0.66 -12.68 -12.31
C LEU A 233 1.71 -13.52 -13.02
N TYR A 234 2.73 -14.04 -12.32
CA TYR A 234 3.71 -14.96 -12.91
C TYR A 234 3.08 -16.25 -13.43
N LYS A 235 2.19 -16.88 -12.65
CA LYS A 235 1.46 -18.08 -13.08
C LYS A 235 0.58 -17.83 -14.30
N LEU A 236 0.00 -16.64 -14.39
CA LEU A 236 -0.84 -16.21 -15.52
C LEU A 236 -0.03 -15.68 -16.71
N ARG A 237 1.29 -15.54 -16.56
CA ARG A 237 2.20 -14.92 -17.55
C ARG A 237 1.80 -13.49 -17.92
N ILE A 238 1.33 -12.72 -16.93
CA ILE A 238 0.91 -11.32 -17.10
C ILE A 238 2.00 -10.39 -16.58
N PRO A 239 2.54 -9.45 -17.39
CA PRO A 239 3.40 -8.38 -16.90
C PRO A 239 2.63 -7.48 -15.92
N TYR A 240 3.22 -7.11 -14.78
CA TYR A 240 2.54 -6.18 -13.85
C TYR A 240 2.27 -4.83 -14.53
N SER A 241 3.19 -4.36 -15.37
CA SER A 241 3.04 -3.12 -16.13
C SER A 241 2.17 -3.26 -17.39
N SER A 242 0.96 -3.79 -17.23
CA SER A 242 0.03 -4.08 -18.34
C SER A 242 -1.44 -3.79 -17.95
N GLN A 243 -2.29 -3.64 -18.96
CA GLN A 243 -3.73 -3.47 -18.74
C GLN A 243 -4.37 -4.77 -18.23
N GLU A 244 -3.83 -5.92 -18.63
CA GLU A 244 -4.23 -7.24 -18.18
C GLU A 244 -4.02 -7.41 -16.66
N ALA A 245 -2.94 -6.85 -16.10
CA ALA A 245 -2.72 -6.83 -14.66
C ALA A 245 -3.75 -5.94 -13.93
N VAL A 246 -4.13 -4.81 -14.53
CA VAL A 246 -5.17 -3.91 -14.02
C VAL A 246 -6.53 -4.60 -14.01
N GLU A 247 -6.88 -5.31 -15.08
CA GLU A 247 -8.11 -6.11 -15.17
C GLU A 247 -8.12 -7.31 -14.22
N PHE A 248 -6.97 -7.96 -14.03
CA PHE A 248 -6.83 -9.03 -13.05
C PHE A 248 -6.99 -8.50 -11.62
N ALA A 249 -6.39 -7.35 -11.30
CA ALA A 249 -6.56 -6.67 -10.02
C ALA A 249 -8.05 -6.35 -9.74
N ASP A 250 -8.76 -5.87 -10.77
CA ASP A 250 -10.19 -5.59 -10.72
C ASP A 250 -11.00 -6.87 -10.43
N ARG A 251 -10.91 -7.87 -11.33
CA ARG A 251 -11.69 -9.11 -11.27
C ARG A 251 -11.42 -9.91 -9.99
N SER A 252 -10.16 -10.04 -9.59
CA SER A 252 -9.82 -10.81 -8.38
C SER A 252 -10.38 -10.17 -7.12
N MET A 253 -10.39 -8.83 -7.03
CA MET A 253 -10.91 -8.14 -5.86
C MET A 253 -12.43 -8.02 -5.88
N GLU A 254 -13.07 -7.90 -7.05
CA GLU A 254 -14.53 -8.00 -7.20
C GLU A 254 -15.04 -9.31 -6.60
N LEU A 255 -14.39 -10.42 -6.96
CA LEU A 255 -14.74 -11.75 -6.50
C LEU A 255 -14.58 -11.92 -4.98
N ILE A 256 -13.45 -11.44 -4.44
CA ILE A 256 -13.17 -11.49 -3.01
C ILE A 256 -14.17 -10.64 -2.25
N SER A 257 -14.49 -9.45 -2.75
CA SER A 257 -15.48 -8.54 -2.14
C SER A 257 -16.88 -9.13 -2.14
N TYR A 258 -17.30 -9.71 -3.26
CA TYR A 258 -18.59 -10.38 -3.40
C TYR A 258 -18.78 -11.43 -2.31
N TYR A 259 -17.84 -12.37 -2.19
CA TYR A 259 -17.94 -13.44 -1.20
C TYR A 259 -17.69 -12.96 0.24
N ALA A 260 -16.88 -11.94 0.45
CA ALA A 260 -16.63 -11.38 1.79
C ALA A 260 -17.91 -10.78 2.38
N ILE A 261 -18.56 -9.91 1.60
CA ILE A 261 -19.78 -9.21 1.99
C ILE A 261 -20.93 -10.21 2.15
N LEU A 262 -21.10 -11.13 1.18
CA LEU A 262 -22.12 -12.17 1.26
C LEU A 262 -21.96 -13.03 2.52
N THR A 263 -20.73 -13.47 2.81
CA THR A 263 -20.46 -14.27 4.02
C THR A 263 -20.77 -13.50 5.29
N SER A 264 -20.42 -12.21 5.37
CA SER A 264 -20.75 -11.39 6.53
C SER A 264 -22.26 -11.26 6.73
N SER A 265 -23.03 -11.15 5.64
CA SER A 265 -24.49 -11.15 5.70
C SER A 265 -25.08 -12.51 6.12
N GLU A 266 -24.54 -13.61 5.62
CA GLU A 266 -24.92 -14.96 6.06
C GLU A 266 -24.61 -15.20 7.55
N LEU A 267 -23.47 -14.71 8.04
CA LEU A 267 -23.15 -14.73 9.47
C LEU A 267 -24.11 -13.86 10.28
N ALA A 268 -24.66 -12.79 9.72
CA ALA A 268 -25.69 -11.99 10.37
C ALA A 268 -26.99 -12.78 10.51
N ALA A 269 -27.33 -13.61 9.52
CA ALA A 269 -28.46 -14.55 9.62
C ALA A 269 -28.26 -15.59 10.74
N GLU A 270 -27.02 -16.05 10.93
CA GLU A 270 -26.69 -17.04 11.97
C GLU A 270 -26.54 -16.44 13.38
N ARG A 271 -25.95 -15.24 13.49
CA ARG A 271 -25.42 -14.67 14.76
C ARG A 271 -26.02 -13.31 15.12
N GLY A 272 -26.87 -12.76 14.26
CA GLY A 272 -27.34 -11.38 14.32
C GLY A 272 -26.34 -10.39 13.71
N ALA A 273 -26.87 -9.28 13.19
CA ALA A 273 -26.06 -8.17 12.70
C ALA A 273 -25.20 -7.55 13.83
N TYR A 274 -24.15 -6.81 13.47
CA TYR A 274 -23.38 -6.06 14.48
C TYR A 274 -24.25 -4.96 15.11
N GLU A 275 -23.93 -4.59 16.35
CA GLU A 275 -24.79 -3.74 17.19
C GLU A 275 -25.14 -2.40 16.54
N SER A 276 -24.16 -1.78 15.89
CA SER A 276 -24.30 -0.48 15.24
C SER A 276 -24.67 -0.55 13.75
N TYR A 277 -25.30 -1.64 13.29
CA TYR A 277 -25.63 -1.82 11.87
C TYR A 277 -26.64 -0.81 11.32
N GLN A 278 -27.68 -0.48 12.10
CA GLN A 278 -28.77 0.39 11.65
C GLN A 278 -28.23 1.80 11.32
N GLY A 279 -28.58 2.33 10.15
CA GLY A 279 -28.09 3.62 9.63
C GLY A 279 -26.80 3.54 8.81
N SER A 280 -26.09 2.41 8.85
CA SER A 280 -24.87 2.21 8.06
C SER A 280 -25.10 2.35 6.57
N LYS A 281 -24.03 2.49 5.79
CA LYS A 281 -24.14 2.40 4.32
C LYS A 281 -24.70 1.06 3.87
N TRP A 282 -24.41 -0.02 4.61
CA TRP A 282 -24.99 -1.35 4.34
C TRP A 282 -26.52 -1.36 4.53
N ASP A 283 -27.04 -0.78 5.61
CA ASP A 283 -28.48 -0.63 5.88
C ASP A 283 -29.16 0.25 4.82
N ARG A 284 -28.44 1.26 4.31
CA ARG A 284 -28.87 2.11 3.20
C ARG A 284 -28.72 1.47 1.82
N GLY A 285 -28.29 0.20 1.75
CA GLY A 285 -28.14 -0.54 0.50
C GLY A 285 -26.96 -0.11 -0.38
N LEU A 286 -25.96 0.56 0.18
CA LEU A 286 -24.77 1.05 -0.51
C LEU A 286 -23.59 0.10 -0.29
N LEU A 287 -23.05 -0.44 -1.39
CA LEU A 287 -21.84 -1.24 -1.45
C LEU A 287 -20.61 -0.37 -1.75
N PRO A 288 -19.37 -0.88 -1.59
CA PRO A 288 -18.15 -0.11 -1.87
C PRO A 288 -18.12 0.52 -3.28
N ILE A 289 -18.68 -0.16 -4.27
CA ILE A 289 -18.78 0.34 -5.65
C ILE A 289 -19.73 1.54 -5.77
N ASP A 290 -20.82 1.57 -5.01
CA ASP A 290 -21.79 2.68 -5.03
C ASP A 290 -21.22 3.93 -4.35
N THR A 291 -20.34 3.75 -3.37
CA THR A 291 -19.69 4.88 -2.67
C THR A 291 -18.78 5.71 -3.56
N VAL A 292 -18.41 5.20 -4.74
CA VAL A 292 -17.63 5.94 -5.74
C VAL A 292 -18.42 7.15 -6.25
N ASP A 293 -19.74 6.99 -6.46
CA ASP A 293 -20.60 8.09 -6.90
C ASP A 293 -20.81 9.13 -5.80
N LEU A 294 -20.85 8.70 -4.53
CA LEU A 294 -20.85 9.62 -3.39
C LEU A 294 -19.57 10.45 -3.36
N LEU A 295 -18.41 9.82 -3.57
CA LEU A 295 -17.14 10.52 -3.62
C LEU A 295 -17.07 11.51 -4.78
N GLU A 296 -17.53 11.13 -5.97
CA GLU A 296 -17.57 12.05 -7.12
C GLU A 296 -18.42 13.29 -6.81
N LYS A 297 -19.58 13.08 -6.19
CA LYS A 297 -20.49 14.17 -5.81
C LYS A 297 -19.86 15.10 -4.77
N GLU A 298 -19.29 14.55 -3.69
CA GLU A 298 -18.65 15.34 -2.63
C GLU A 298 -17.42 16.09 -3.15
N ARG A 299 -16.63 15.47 -4.04
CA ARG A 299 -15.43 16.09 -4.61
C ARG A 299 -15.75 17.14 -5.68
N GLY A 300 -16.86 16.99 -6.41
CA GLY A 300 -17.26 17.91 -7.48
C GLY A 300 -16.40 17.83 -8.75
N GLY A 301 -15.71 16.70 -8.97
CA GLY A 301 -14.78 16.48 -10.09
C GLY A 301 -13.54 15.70 -9.65
N HIS A 302 -12.50 15.67 -10.49
CA HIS A 302 -11.19 15.08 -10.17
C HIS A 302 -11.23 13.62 -9.66
N LEU A 303 -12.11 12.81 -10.27
CA LEU A 303 -12.20 11.37 -10.06
C LEU A 303 -12.17 10.65 -11.40
N THR A 304 -11.27 9.69 -11.53
CA THR A 304 -11.05 8.88 -12.75
C THR A 304 -11.31 7.40 -12.51
N LEU A 305 -11.85 7.06 -11.34
CA LEU A 305 -12.09 5.70 -10.92
C LEU A 305 -13.19 5.06 -11.78
N ASP A 306 -12.91 3.85 -12.23
CA ASP A 306 -13.82 3.04 -13.03
C ASP A 306 -14.96 2.44 -12.21
N ARG A 307 -16.12 2.30 -12.85
CA ARG A 307 -17.37 1.81 -12.26
C ARG A 307 -17.86 0.50 -12.86
N SER A 308 -17.07 -0.14 -13.71
CA SER A 308 -17.44 -1.41 -14.32
C SER A 308 -17.53 -2.52 -13.28
N SER A 309 -18.42 -3.47 -13.51
CA SER A 309 -18.64 -4.66 -12.68
C SER A 309 -18.91 -5.84 -13.62
N LYS A 310 -18.39 -7.02 -13.29
CA LYS A 310 -18.64 -8.24 -14.05
C LYS A 310 -19.56 -9.21 -13.33
N MET A 311 -19.74 -9.07 -12.02
CA MET A 311 -20.60 -9.94 -11.20
C MET A 311 -22.02 -9.36 -11.04
N ASP A 312 -23.01 -10.22 -10.90
CA ASP A 312 -24.35 -9.81 -10.48
C ASP A 312 -24.38 -9.62 -8.96
N TRP A 313 -24.45 -8.37 -8.50
CA TRP A 313 -24.48 -8.02 -7.08
C TRP A 313 -25.87 -8.12 -6.44
N THR A 314 -26.91 -8.46 -7.21
CA THR A 314 -28.29 -8.59 -6.71
C THR A 314 -28.40 -9.56 -5.52
N PRO A 315 -27.81 -10.78 -5.56
CA PRO A 315 -27.92 -11.72 -4.43
C PRO A 315 -27.27 -11.19 -3.14
N VAL A 316 -26.18 -10.43 -3.26
CA VAL A 316 -25.50 -9.81 -2.10
C VAL A 316 -26.41 -8.76 -1.47
N ARG A 317 -26.98 -7.87 -2.29
CA ARG A 317 -27.91 -6.83 -1.81
C ARG A 317 -29.15 -7.43 -1.18
N GLU A 318 -29.73 -8.46 -1.78
CA GLU A 318 -30.88 -9.19 -1.22
C GLU A 318 -30.55 -9.85 0.12
N SER A 319 -29.37 -10.47 0.24
CA SER A 319 -28.91 -11.04 1.51
C SER A 319 -28.78 -9.96 2.59
N ILE A 320 -28.12 -8.83 2.29
CA ILE A 320 -27.96 -7.72 3.23
C ILE A 320 -29.32 -7.17 3.65
N ALA A 321 -30.23 -6.92 2.70
CA ALA A 321 -31.56 -6.40 3.01
C ALA A 321 -32.37 -7.34 3.92
N LYS A 322 -32.15 -8.65 3.80
CA LYS A 322 -32.85 -9.67 4.58
C LYS A 322 -32.22 -9.94 5.95
N HIS A 323 -30.89 -9.89 6.04
CA HIS A 323 -30.15 -10.41 7.19
C HIS A 323 -29.28 -9.37 7.90
N GLY A 324 -29.04 -8.22 7.27
CA GLY A 324 -28.04 -7.25 7.68
C GLY A 324 -26.62 -7.74 7.42
N MET A 325 -25.67 -7.18 8.16
CA MET A 325 -24.24 -7.50 8.10
C MET A 325 -23.71 -7.85 9.48
N ARG A 326 -22.80 -8.84 9.57
CA ARG A 326 -22.15 -9.22 10.83
C ARG A 326 -20.97 -8.33 11.19
N ASN A 327 -20.34 -7.73 10.19
CA ASN A 327 -19.12 -6.94 10.33
C ASN A 327 -19.31 -5.57 9.67
N SER A 328 -18.91 -4.49 10.34
CA SER A 328 -18.99 -3.14 9.78
C SER A 328 -18.09 -2.93 8.57
N ASN A 329 -16.93 -3.59 8.57
CA ASN A 329 -15.94 -3.58 7.51
C ASN A 329 -15.41 -5.01 7.34
N THR A 330 -15.02 -5.36 6.12
CA THR A 330 -14.66 -6.73 5.74
C THR A 330 -13.30 -6.85 5.07
N MET A 331 -12.80 -5.78 4.45
CA MET A 331 -11.63 -5.87 3.56
C MET A 331 -10.62 -4.76 3.82
N ALA A 332 -9.36 -5.17 4.00
CA ALA A 332 -8.20 -4.28 3.99
C ALA A 332 -6.97 -5.06 3.54
N ILE A 333 -6.21 -4.52 2.60
CA ILE A 333 -4.99 -5.17 2.12
C ILE A 333 -3.80 -4.64 2.94
N ALA A 334 -3.43 -5.39 3.97
CA ALA A 334 -2.29 -5.08 4.84
C ALA A 334 -0.95 -5.58 4.25
N PRO A 335 0.19 -5.15 4.79
CA PRO A 335 1.49 -5.73 4.47
C PRO A 335 1.59 -7.15 5.03
N THR A 336 2.02 -8.10 4.22
CA THR A 336 2.06 -9.53 4.60
C THR A 336 3.47 -10.06 4.80
N ALA A 337 4.44 -9.20 5.14
CA ALA A 337 5.86 -9.52 5.16
C ALA A 337 6.19 -10.86 5.86
N THR A 338 5.71 -11.07 7.09
CA THR A 338 5.99 -12.31 7.82
C THR A 338 5.21 -13.50 7.26
N ILE A 339 3.89 -13.37 7.05
CA ILE A 339 3.05 -14.51 6.64
C ILE A 339 3.33 -14.97 5.21
N ALA A 340 3.74 -14.06 4.32
CA ALA A 340 4.15 -14.39 2.96
C ALA A 340 5.50 -15.12 2.94
N ASN A 341 6.45 -14.71 3.80
CA ASN A 341 7.70 -15.44 3.99
C ASN A 341 7.49 -16.86 4.55
N ILE A 342 6.53 -17.06 5.47
CA ILE A 342 6.23 -18.38 6.05
C ILE A 342 5.81 -19.37 4.98
N ILE A 343 5.01 -18.94 3.99
CA ILE A 343 4.50 -19.82 2.94
C ILE A 343 5.23 -19.66 1.59
N GLY A 344 6.32 -18.88 1.56
CA GLY A 344 7.18 -18.73 0.39
C GLY A 344 6.54 -18.03 -0.83
N VAL A 345 5.73 -16.99 -0.62
CA VAL A 345 5.07 -16.24 -1.70
C VAL A 345 5.40 -14.75 -1.67
N SER A 346 5.07 -14.01 -2.75
CA SER A 346 5.22 -12.56 -2.79
C SER A 346 4.35 -11.84 -1.75
N GLN A 347 4.85 -10.70 -1.28
CA GLN A 347 4.19 -9.92 -0.23
C GLN A 347 3.00 -9.15 -0.81
N SER A 348 1.83 -9.28 -0.17
CA SER A 348 0.64 -8.46 -0.42
C SER A 348 0.36 -8.28 -1.92
N ILE A 349 0.22 -7.03 -2.34
CA ILE A 349 0.08 -6.56 -3.72
C ILE A 349 1.40 -6.07 -4.33
N GLU A 350 2.54 -6.29 -3.65
CA GLU A 350 3.83 -5.73 -4.06
C GLU A 350 4.41 -6.44 -5.30
N PRO A 351 5.02 -5.68 -6.23
CA PRO A 351 5.87 -6.28 -7.25
C PRO A 351 7.13 -6.91 -6.62
N THR A 352 7.77 -7.84 -7.34
CA THR A 352 9.02 -8.45 -6.88
C THR A 352 10.11 -7.38 -6.75
N TYR A 353 10.70 -7.24 -5.56
CA TYR A 353 11.74 -6.23 -5.32
C TYR A 353 13.02 -6.47 -6.12
N LYS A 354 13.49 -7.73 -6.15
CA LYS A 354 14.63 -8.19 -6.95
C LYS A 354 14.42 -9.66 -7.33
N ASN A 355 14.75 -10.05 -8.55
CA ASN A 355 14.69 -11.47 -8.93
C ASN A 355 15.84 -12.31 -8.37
N LEU A 356 16.90 -11.66 -7.88
CA LEU A 356 18.02 -12.31 -7.21
C LEU A 356 18.51 -11.40 -6.08
N TYR A 357 18.59 -11.93 -4.87
CA TYR A 357 19.14 -11.21 -3.72
C TYR A 357 19.86 -12.13 -2.75
N ALA A 358 20.86 -11.60 -2.05
CA ALA A 358 21.52 -12.31 -0.96
C ALA A 358 20.74 -12.12 0.34
N LYS A 359 20.47 -13.22 1.03
CA LYS A 359 19.89 -13.26 2.37
C LYS A 359 20.95 -13.79 3.33
N ALA A 360 21.40 -12.94 4.24
CA ALA A 360 22.26 -13.34 5.34
C ALA A 360 21.43 -14.03 6.43
N ASN A 361 21.85 -15.21 6.88
CA ASN A 361 21.36 -15.83 8.12
C ASN A 361 22.54 -16.18 9.04
N LEU A 362 22.29 -16.86 10.16
CA LEU A 362 23.33 -17.23 11.13
C LEU A 362 24.39 -18.18 10.56
N SER A 363 24.10 -18.86 9.45
CA SER A 363 24.93 -19.88 8.81
C SER A 363 25.68 -19.39 7.56
N GLY A 364 25.44 -18.15 7.11
CA GLY A 364 26.11 -17.54 5.96
C GLY A 364 25.19 -16.72 5.06
N ASP A 365 25.72 -16.29 3.91
CA ASP A 365 24.98 -15.57 2.88
C ASP A 365 24.44 -16.53 1.81
N PHE A 366 23.12 -16.58 1.66
CA PHE A 366 22.44 -17.44 0.69
C PHE A 366 21.85 -16.60 -0.44
N ILE A 367 22.08 -16.99 -1.69
CA ILE A 367 21.44 -16.35 -2.83
C ILE A 367 20.03 -16.94 -2.97
N VAL A 368 19.03 -16.07 -2.85
CA VAL A 368 17.63 -16.37 -3.14
C VAL A 368 17.33 -15.87 -4.55
N VAL A 369 16.76 -16.76 -5.37
CA VAL A 369 16.37 -16.45 -6.76
C VAL A 369 14.87 -16.61 -6.89
N ASN A 370 14.25 -15.79 -7.74
CA ASN A 370 12.86 -15.93 -8.13
C ASN A 370 12.65 -17.25 -8.90
N ASN A 371 12.00 -18.22 -8.25
CA ASN A 371 11.77 -19.55 -8.83
C ASN A 371 10.96 -19.49 -10.13
N TYR A 372 9.99 -18.58 -10.26
CA TYR A 372 9.21 -18.41 -11.49
C TYR A 372 10.10 -17.99 -12.67
N LEU A 373 11.09 -17.11 -12.43
CA LEU A 373 12.05 -16.72 -13.46
C LEU A 373 12.93 -17.91 -13.86
N VAL A 374 13.44 -18.65 -12.88
CA VAL A 374 14.30 -19.82 -13.11
C VAL A 374 13.58 -20.88 -13.93
N GLU A 375 12.34 -21.19 -13.58
CA GLU A 375 11.50 -22.15 -14.31
C GLU A 375 11.32 -21.73 -15.78
N GLN A 376 10.96 -20.47 -16.02
CA GLN A 376 10.75 -19.96 -17.37
C GLN A 376 12.04 -19.82 -18.20
N LEU A 377 13.18 -19.58 -17.55
CA LEU A 377 14.49 -19.61 -18.21
C LEU A 377 14.90 -21.05 -18.54
N LYS A 378 14.63 -22.02 -17.65
CA LYS A 378 14.87 -23.45 -17.91
C LYS A 378 14.03 -23.97 -19.07
N GLU A 379 12.75 -23.63 -19.13
CA GLU A 379 11.85 -23.98 -20.25
C GLU A 379 12.41 -23.52 -21.61
N ARG A 380 13.10 -22.39 -21.63
CA ARG A 380 13.71 -21.82 -22.85
C ARG A 380 15.18 -22.23 -23.05
N GLY A 381 15.74 -23.08 -22.20
CA GLY A 381 17.16 -23.48 -22.27
C GLY A 381 18.15 -22.33 -21.99
N LEU A 382 17.71 -21.29 -21.27
CA LEU A 382 18.50 -20.09 -20.95
C LEU A 382 19.08 -20.10 -19.55
N TRP A 383 18.74 -21.09 -18.72
CA TRP A 383 19.26 -21.21 -17.35
C TRP A 383 20.59 -21.96 -17.34
N ASP A 384 21.69 -21.20 -17.29
CA ASP A 384 23.05 -21.70 -17.19
C ASP A 384 23.88 -20.90 -16.17
N GLY A 385 25.15 -21.29 -15.96
CA GLY A 385 26.04 -20.59 -15.01
C GLY A 385 26.30 -19.14 -15.39
N GLN A 386 26.29 -18.81 -16.69
CA GLN A 386 26.48 -17.43 -17.15
C GLN A 386 25.26 -16.58 -16.80
N MET A 387 24.04 -17.09 -17.00
CA MET A 387 22.80 -16.41 -16.60
C MET A 387 22.77 -16.06 -15.10
N VAL A 388 23.30 -16.94 -14.24
CA VAL A 388 23.42 -16.65 -12.80
C VAL A 388 24.38 -15.49 -12.54
N GLU A 389 25.52 -15.45 -13.24
CA GLU A 389 26.48 -14.35 -13.13
C GLU A 389 25.92 -13.03 -13.71
N ASP A 390 25.20 -13.09 -14.82
CA ASP A 390 24.53 -11.94 -15.45
C ASP A 390 23.48 -11.36 -14.48
N LEU A 391 22.64 -12.21 -13.88
CA LEU A 391 21.66 -11.79 -12.87
C LEU A 391 22.32 -11.15 -11.64
N LYS A 392 23.46 -11.67 -11.17
CA LYS A 392 24.23 -11.01 -10.09
C LYS A 392 24.77 -9.66 -10.56
N TYR A 393 25.34 -9.60 -11.76
CA TYR A 393 25.91 -8.39 -12.32
C TYR A 393 24.86 -7.29 -12.53
N HIS A 394 23.60 -7.65 -12.80
CA HIS A 394 22.48 -6.72 -12.95
C HIS A 394 21.58 -6.62 -11.70
N ASP A 395 22.05 -7.07 -10.52
CA ASP A 395 21.29 -7.02 -9.24
C ASP A 395 19.88 -7.64 -9.30
N GLY A 396 19.72 -8.68 -10.12
CA GLY A 396 18.46 -9.37 -10.35
C GLY A 396 17.56 -8.73 -11.41
N SER A 397 17.99 -7.66 -12.07
CA SER A 397 17.33 -7.18 -13.28
C SER A 397 17.61 -8.10 -14.47
N VAL A 398 16.59 -8.32 -15.30
CA VAL A 398 16.69 -9.06 -16.56
C VAL A 398 16.73 -8.14 -17.79
N LEU A 399 16.51 -6.84 -17.62
CA LEU A 399 16.28 -5.91 -18.75
C LEU A 399 17.52 -5.76 -19.65
N GLU A 400 18.69 -5.70 -19.03
CA GLU A 400 19.99 -5.50 -19.71
C GLU A 400 20.65 -6.81 -20.17
N ILE A 401 19.99 -7.96 -19.96
CA ILE A 401 20.54 -9.27 -20.38
C ILE A 401 20.02 -9.59 -21.79
N ASP A 402 20.89 -9.46 -22.80
CA ASP A 402 20.54 -9.62 -24.22
C ASP A 402 19.93 -10.99 -24.58
N ARG A 403 20.36 -12.05 -23.89
CA ARG A 403 19.85 -13.41 -24.13
C ARG A 403 18.45 -13.64 -23.58
N VAL A 404 17.92 -12.75 -22.73
CA VAL A 404 16.56 -12.86 -22.20
C VAL A 404 15.57 -12.25 -23.22
N PRO A 405 14.58 -13.02 -23.69
CA PRO A 405 13.53 -12.51 -24.58
C PRO A 405 12.71 -11.37 -23.96
N ASP A 406 12.18 -10.47 -24.80
CA ASP A 406 11.44 -9.29 -24.35
C ASP A 406 10.17 -9.62 -23.54
N ASP A 407 9.48 -10.71 -23.87
CA ASP A 407 8.32 -11.18 -23.10
C ASP A 407 8.69 -11.55 -21.66
N LEU A 408 9.87 -12.16 -21.44
CA LEU A 408 10.39 -12.41 -20.10
C LEU A 408 10.85 -11.14 -19.41
N LYS A 409 11.46 -10.21 -20.14
CA LYS A 409 11.86 -8.91 -19.60
C LYS A 409 10.65 -8.15 -19.06
N ASP A 410 9.52 -8.20 -19.76
CA ASP A 410 8.30 -7.54 -19.32
C ASP A 410 7.63 -8.23 -18.12
N ILE A 411 7.59 -9.56 -18.09
CA ILE A 411 7.02 -10.32 -16.96
C ILE A 411 7.83 -10.11 -15.68
N PHE A 412 9.16 -10.15 -15.76
CA PHE A 412 10.06 -10.18 -14.60
C PHE A 412 10.69 -8.81 -14.26
N ARG A 413 10.03 -7.71 -14.65
CA ARG A 413 10.40 -6.37 -14.16
C ARG A 413 10.33 -6.32 -12.64
N THR A 414 11.36 -5.78 -12.04
CA THR A 414 11.43 -5.56 -10.59
C THR A 414 10.71 -4.27 -10.18
N SER A 415 10.52 -4.06 -8.88
CA SER A 415 9.70 -2.97 -8.34
C SER A 415 10.09 -1.56 -8.80
N PHE A 416 11.39 -1.27 -8.97
CA PHE A 416 11.88 0.02 -9.49
C PHE A 416 11.81 0.12 -11.02
N GLU A 417 11.57 -1.01 -11.68
CA GLU A 417 11.49 -1.09 -13.13
C GLU A 417 10.06 -1.02 -13.67
N ILE A 418 9.08 -1.06 -12.77
CA ILE A 418 7.67 -0.85 -13.02
C ILE A 418 7.36 0.61 -12.70
N ASP A 419 6.80 1.33 -13.69
CA ASP A 419 6.27 2.67 -13.46
C ASP A 419 5.12 2.60 -12.43
N SER A 420 5.26 3.34 -11.33
CA SER A 420 4.30 3.36 -10.22
C SER A 420 2.86 3.68 -10.64
N LYS A 421 2.64 4.29 -11.82
CA LYS A 421 1.28 4.44 -12.38
C LYS A 421 0.55 3.10 -12.52
N TRP A 422 1.24 2.01 -12.83
CA TRP A 422 0.62 0.69 -12.95
C TRP A 422 0.22 0.14 -11.57
N LEU A 423 1.03 0.39 -10.55
CA LEU A 423 0.70 0.05 -9.16
C LEU A 423 -0.53 0.82 -8.70
N ILE A 424 -0.58 2.12 -8.99
CA ILE A 424 -1.73 3.00 -8.70
C ILE A 424 -2.97 2.55 -9.48
N ALA A 425 -2.86 2.23 -10.77
CA ALA A 425 -3.98 1.78 -11.58
C ALA A 425 -4.58 0.46 -11.06
N CYS A 426 -3.74 -0.53 -10.76
CA CYS A 426 -4.17 -1.78 -10.13
C CYS A 426 -4.80 -1.53 -8.75
N ALA A 427 -4.20 -0.66 -7.94
CA ALA A 427 -4.73 -0.30 -6.62
C ALA A 427 -6.10 0.39 -6.71
N ALA A 428 -6.28 1.29 -7.67
CA ALA A 428 -7.54 1.99 -7.89
C ALA A 428 -8.66 1.00 -8.24
N ARG A 429 -8.39 0.06 -9.16
CA ARG A 429 -9.36 -1.00 -9.52
C ARG A 429 -9.71 -1.92 -8.36
N ARG A 430 -8.78 -2.19 -7.43
CA ARG A 430 -9.12 -2.90 -6.19
C ARG A 430 -9.92 -2.03 -5.22
N GLN A 431 -9.59 -0.74 -5.12
CA GLN A 431 -10.15 0.18 -4.12
C GLN A 431 -11.65 0.44 -4.31
N LYS A 432 -12.21 0.25 -5.52
CA LYS A 432 -13.67 0.32 -5.73
C LYS A 432 -14.43 -0.81 -5.01
N TRP A 433 -13.77 -1.93 -4.72
CA TRP A 433 -14.34 -3.10 -4.05
C TRP A 433 -14.04 -3.19 -2.55
N ILE A 434 -13.03 -2.45 -2.07
CA ILE A 434 -12.54 -2.48 -0.68
C ILE A 434 -13.23 -1.40 0.17
N ASP A 435 -13.80 -1.80 1.31
CA ASP A 435 -14.50 -0.90 2.25
C ASP A 435 -13.54 -0.10 3.16
N MET A 436 -12.34 -0.61 3.48
CA MET A 436 -11.24 0.17 4.09
C MET A 436 -10.21 0.59 3.02
N GLY A 437 -8.90 0.44 3.26
CA GLY A 437 -7.81 0.84 2.37
C GLY A 437 -6.86 -0.30 2.01
N GLN A 438 -5.72 0.04 1.42
CA GLN A 438 -4.65 -0.88 1.07
C GLN A 438 -3.28 -0.24 1.28
N SER A 439 -2.35 -0.97 1.89
CA SER A 439 -0.97 -0.50 2.06
C SER A 439 -0.25 -0.51 0.72
N LEU A 440 -0.20 0.65 0.05
CA LEU A 440 0.38 0.79 -1.28
C LEU A 440 1.76 1.43 -1.21
N ASN A 441 2.83 0.64 -1.27
CA ASN A 441 4.16 1.20 -1.50
C ASN A 441 4.29 1.69 -2.94
N LEU A 442 4.99 2.81 -3.11
CA LEU A 442 5.32 3.37 -4.42
C LEU A 442 6.83 3.38 -4.60
N TYR A 443 7.27 3.09 -5.81
CA TYR A 443 8.68 2.95 -6.18
C TYR A 443 9.04 4.02 -7.19
N PHE A 444 10.12 4.74 -6.92
CA PHE A 444 10.53 5.87 -7.71
C PHE A 444 12.03 5.81 -8.01
N ASP A 445 12.36 5.53 -9.26
CA ASP A 445 13.73 5.52 -9.77
C ASP A 445 14.05 6.86 -10.45
N LEU A 446 15.02 7.59 -9.89
CA LEU A 446 15.45 8.88 -10.42
C LEU A 446 16.02 8.78 -11.84
N ASN A 447 16.59 7.63 -12.21
CA ASN A 447 17.19 7.42 -13.52
C ASN A 447 16.15 7.27 -14.65
N ARG A 448 14.89 7.06 -14.28
CA ARG A 448 13.77 6.83 -15.21
C ARG A 448 12.88 8.06 -15.38
N VAL A 449 13.17 9.15 -14.68
CA VAL A 449 12.50 10.43 -14.91
C VAL A 449 12.86 10.91 -16.31
N THR A 450 11.85 11.22 -17.13
CA THR A 450 12.05 11.64 -18.53
C THR A 450 12.98 12.84 -18.60
N GLU A 451 13.92 12.82 -19.56
CA GLU A 451 14.88 13.90 -19.76
C GLU A 451 14.14 15.25 -19.95
N GLY A 452 14.46 16.23 -19.08
CA GLY A 452 13.80 17.54 -19.05
C GLY A 452 12.62 17.66 -18.06
N GLN A 453 12.07 16.56 -17.53
CA GLN A 453 11.08 16.61 -16.45
C GLN A 453 11.78 16.77 -15.09
N LYS A 454 11.38 17.78 -14.31
CA LYS A 454 11.89 17.96 -12.95
C LYS A 454 11.41 16.82 -12.05
N THR A 455 12.32 16.20 -11.30
CA THR A 455 12.02 15.11 -10.34
C THR A 455 10.83 15.41 -9.42
N GLY A 456 10.80 16.60 -8.82
CA GLY A 456 9.69 17.00 -7.94
C GLY A 456 8.35 17.09 -8.66
N ARG A 457 8.35 17.43 -9.97
CA ARG A 457 7.13 17.44 -10.78
C ARG A 457 6.64 16.02 -11.06
N ALA A 458 7.52 15.10 -11.43
CA ALA A 458 7.17 13.70 -11.64
C ALA A 458 6.60 13.06 -10.36
N LEU A 459 7.20 13.35 -9.20
CA LEU A 459 6.69 12.87 -7.91
C LEU A 459 5.31 13.46 -7.60
N SER A 460 5.12 14.75 -7.85
CA SER A 460 3.82 15.41 -7.69
C SER A 460 2.76 14.80 -8.60
N ASP A 461 3.05 14.61 -9.88
CA ASP A 461 2.11 14.04 -10.86
C ASP A 461 1.69 12.61 -10.45
N MET A 462 2.61 11.81 -9.88
CA MET A 462 2.31 10.47 -9.35
C MET A 462 1.31 10.50 -8.19
N TYR A 463 1.47 11.39 -7.21
CA TYR A 463 0.53 11.49 -6.08
C TYR A 463 -0.79 12.16 -6.47
N PHE A 464 -0.79 13.09 -7.43
CA PHE A 464 -2.03 13.59 -8.03
C PHE A 464 -2.79 12.46 -8.75
N PHE A 465 -2.09 11.60 -9.48
CA PHE A 465 -2.72 10.44 -10.11
C PHE A 465 -3.33 9.49 -9.08
N ALA A 466 -2.65 9.25 -7.94
CA ALA A 466 -3.21 8.48 -6.83
C ALA A 466 -4.50 9.09 -6.27
N TRP A 467 -4.52 10.41 -6.05
CA TRP A 467 -5.69 11.16 -5.57
C TRP A 467 -6.85 11.13 -6.58
N GLU A 468 -6.57 11.43 -7.85
CA GLU A 468 -7.55 11.42 -8.94
C GLU A 468 -8.09 10.02 -9.24
N ALA A 469 -7.31 8.97 -8.98
CA ALA A 469 -7.77 7.60 -9.07
C ALA A 469 -8.67 7.16 -7.90
N GLY A 470 -8.94 8.06 -6.94
CA GLY A 470 -9.83 7.79 -5.82
C GLY A 470 -9.25 6.86 -4.76
N LEU A 471 -7.92 6.77 -4.67
CA LEU A 471 -7.25 6.03 -3.61
C LEU A 471 -7.51 6.71 -2.26
N LYS A 472 -7.57 5.88 -1.21
CA LYS A 472 -7.70 6.36 0.16
C LYS A 472 -6.34 6.60 0.80
N THR A 473 -5.35 5.76 0.49
CA THR A 473 -4.04 5.78 1.15
C THR A 473 -2.91 5.38 0.21
N THR A 474 -1.72 5.91 0.52
CA THR A 474 -0.42 5.39 0.06
C THR A 474 0.44 5.11 1.28
N TYR A 475 1.49 4.30 1.12
CA TYR A 475 2.35 3.88 2.23
C TYR A 475 3.79 4.41 2.08
N TYR A 476 4.80 3.55 1.99
CA TYR A 476 6.17 4.04 1.79
C TYR A 476 6.41 4.48 0.35
N LEU A 477 7.11 5.62 0.22
CA LEU A 477 7.88 5.92 -0.98
C LEU A 477 9.25 5.27 -0.88
N ARG A 478 9.58 4.39 -1.82
CA ARG A 478 10.91 3.80 -1.99
C ARG A 478 11.61 4.52 -3.14
N THR A 479 12.76 5.12 -2.86
CA THR A 479 13.56 5.85 -3.85
C THR A 479 14.85 5.10 -4.15
N LEU A 480 15.24 5.08 -5.43
CA LEU A 480 16.56 4.62 -5.85
C LEU A 480 17.39 5.84 -6.27
N ALA A 481 18.51 6.06 -5.60
CA ALA A 481 19.46 7.11 -5.96
C ALA A 481 20.32 6.68 -7.17
N ALA A 482 20.77 7.65 -7.98
CA ALA A 482 21.57 7.42 -9.19
C ALA A 482 23.01 6.89 -8.94
N THR A 483 23.40 6.63 -7.69
CA THR A 483 24.75 6.18 -7.34
C THR A 483 24.99 4.72 -7.68
N GLN A 484 25.88 4.47 -8.65
CA GLN A 484 26.38 3.15 -9.02
C GLN A 484 27.24 2.59 -7.87
N ILE A 485 26.79 1.48 -7.27
CA ILE A 485 27.54 0.74 -6.26
C ILE A 485 28.70 0.02 -6.95
N GLU A 486 29.92 0.25 -6.48
CA GLU A 486 31.12 -0.48 -6.90
C GLU A 486 30.98 -1.94 -6.44
N LYS A 487 30.83 -2.89 -7.39
CA LYS A 487 30.64 -4.31 -7.07
C LYS A 487 31.99 -5.00 -6.90
N SER A 488 32.34 -5.34 -5.67
CA SER A 488 33.62 -5.98 -5.31
C SER A 488 33.73 -7.46 -5.68
N THR A 489 32.62 -8.12 -6.06
CA THR A 489 32.56 -9.58 -6.26
C THR A 489 32.42 -10.03 -7.72
N VAL A 490 32.29 -9.10 -8.68
CA VAL A 490 32.12 -9.47 -10.10
C VAL A 490 33.43 -9.36 -10.84
N ASN A 491 33.78 -10.38 -11.64
CA ASN A 491 34.92 -10.31 -12.56
C ASN A 491 34.60 -9.38 -13.73
N ILE A 492 34.78 -8.07 -13.53
CA ILE A 492 34.44 -6.99 -14.49
C ILE A 492 35.09 -7.22 -15.87
N ASN A 493 36.19 -7.96 -15.95
CA ASN A 493 36.93 -8.20 -17.19
C ASN A 493 36.27 -9.21 -18.14
N SER A 494 35.33 -10.04 -17.68
CA SER A 494 34.65 -11.03 -18.54
C SER A 494 33.63 -10.41 -19.49
N TYR A 495 33.16 -9.19 -19.21
CA TYR A 495 32.11 -8.52 -19.98
C TYR A 495 32.63 -7.70 -21.17
N GLY A 496 33.95 -7.74 -21.45
CA GLY A 496 34.54 -7.17 -22.69
C GLY A 496 34.44 -5.65 -22.88
N VAL A 497 33.70 -4.95 -22.02
CA VAL A 497 33.49 -3.51 -22.06
C VAL A 497 34.34 -2.88 -20.96
N GLN A 498 35.36 -2.09 -21.34
CA GLN A 498 35.94 -1.15 -20.40
C GLN A 498 34.86 -0.14 -20.02
N PRO A 499 34.48 -0.03 -18.74
CA PRO A 499 33.54 0.99 -18.32
C PRO A 499 34.11 2.38 -18.66
N LYS A 500 33.30 3.30 -19.19
CA LYS A 500 33.70 4.66 -19.62
C LYS A 500 34.43 5.48 -18.54
N TRP A 501 34.42 5.04 -17.28
CA TRP A 501 35.05 5.67 -16.12
C TRP A 501 36.45 5.12 -15.76
N MET A 502 36.93 4.04 -16.40
CA MET A 502 38.18 3.36 -16.03
C MET A 502 39.37 3.90 -16.86
N LYS A 503 40.26 4.72 -16.24
CA LYS A 503 41.43 5.35 -16.91
C LYS A 503 42.69 4.46 -16.98
N SER A 504 42.71 3.28 -16.36
CA SER A 504 43.86 2.37 -16.38
C SER A 504 43.43 0.92 -16.11
N LYS A 505 44.08 -0.05 -16.78
CA LYS A 505 43.83 -1.49 -16.60
C LYS A 505 44.25 -1.96 -15.20
N SER A 506 43.40 -2.72 -14.52
CA SER A 506 43.68 -3.36 -13.22
C SER A 506 44.75 -4.44 -13.34
N ALA A 507 45.61 -4.57 -12.31
CA ALA A 507 46.68 -5.58 -12.20
C ALA A 507 46.18 -7.01 -11.92
N SER A 508 44.87 -7.22 -11.76
CA SER A 508 44.22 -8.53 -11.61
C SER A 508 43.89 -9.21 -12.94
N SER A 509 44.44 -8.73 -14.06
CA SER A 509 44.11 -9.13 -15.43
C SER A 509 44.44 -10.58 -15.81
N GLU A 510 45.11 -11.36 -14.95
CA GLU A 510 45.64 -12.69 -15.31
C GLU A 510 45.16 -13.84 -14.42
N VAL A 511 44.19 -13.63 -13.51
CA VAL A 511 43.72 -14.71 -12.62
C VAL A 511 42.38 -15.28 -13.08
N THR A 512 42.41 -16.40 -13.80
CA THR A 512 41.25 -17.27 -14.04
C THR A 512 41.02 -18.20 -12.85
N GLN A 513 39.97 -17.94 -12.05
CA GLN A 513 39.41 -18.94 -11.13
C GLN A 513 38.15 -19.54 -11.75
N VAL A 514 38.20 -20.84 -12.03
CA VAL A 514 37.04 -21.66 -12.36
C VAL A 514 36.48 -22.18 -11.04
N ALA A 515 35.51 -21.48 -10.46
CA ALA A 515 34.77 -21.97 -9.31
C ALA A 515 33.49 -22.66 -9.77
N ALA A 516 33.20 -23.85 -9.23
CA ALA A 516 31.96 -24.57 -9.48
C ALA A 516 30.76 -23.75 -8.99
N ALA A 517 29.65 -23.80 -9.75
CA ALA A 517 28.43 -23.07 -9.42
C ALA A 517 27.92 -23.44 -8.01
N PRO A 518 27.65 -22.45 -7.12
CA PRO A 518 27.08 -22.74 -5.82
C PRO A 518 25.66 -23.30 -5.96
N LYS A 519 25.30 -24.25 -5.10
CA LYS A 519 23.96 -24.83 -5.05
C LYS A 519 22.96 -23.75 -4.64
N ALA A 520 22.00 -23.43 -5.52
CA ALA A 520 20.87 -22.57 -5.21
C ALA A 520 19.88 -23.33 -4.31
N CYS A 521 19.35 -22.65 -3.29
CA CYS A 521 18.48 -23.24 -2.27
C CYS A 521 17.05 -22.72 -2.47
N SER A 522 16.06 -23.62 -2.47
CA SER A 522 14.66 -23.26 -2.63
C SER A 522 14.00 -22.97 -1.28
N ILE A 523 13.25 -21.88 -1.17
CA ILE A 523 12.46 -21.58 0.04
C ILE A 523 11.26 -22.53 0.22
N LEU A 524 10.91 -23.28 -0.83
CA LEU A 524 9.85 -24.30 -0.81
C LEU A 524 10.39 -25.69 -0.48
N ASP A 525 11.71 -25.83 -0.32
CA ASP A 525 12.34 -27.08 0.09
C ASP A 525 12.50 -27.07 1.62
N PRO A 526 11.72 -27.88 2.36
CA PRO A 526 11.80 -27.94 3.82
C PRO A 526 13.12 -28.54 4.33
N GLU A 527 13.93 -29.16 3.47
CA GLU A 527 15.26 -29.68 3.78
C GLU A 527 16.38 -28.68 3.43
N CYS A 528 16.05 -27.51 2.86
CA CYS A 528 17.05 -26.50 2.53
C CYS A 528 17.65 -25.86 3.80
N GLU A 529 18.98 -25.91 3.91
CA GLU A 529 19.77 -25.37 5.03
C GLU A 529 19.55 -23.86 5.28
N ALA A 530 19.00 -23.11 4.31
CA ALA A 530 18.66 -21.70 4.48
C ALA A 530 17.38 -21.45 5.30
N CYS A 531 16.56 -22.50 5.52
CA CYS A 531 15.33 -22.46 6.30
C CYS A 531 15.51 -22.87 7.78
N GLN A 532 16.70 -23.40 8.13
CA GLN A 532 17.17 -23.59 9.51
C GLN A 532 17.93 -22.35 9.98
#